data_AF-A0A1E7YVK8-F1
#
_entry.id   AF-A0A1E7YVK8-F1
#
_cell.length_a   1.000
_cell.length_b   1.000
_cell.length_c   1.000
_cell.angle_alpha   90.00
_cell.angle_beta   90.00
_cell.angle_gamma   90.00
#
_symmetry.space_group_name_H-M   'P 1'
#
loop_
_entity.id
_entity.type
_entity.pdbx_description
1 polymer ?
#
loop_
_entity_poly.entity_id
_entity_poly.type
_entity_poly.pdbx_seq_one_letter_code
_entity_poly.pdbx_strand_id
1 'polypeptide(L)'
;MQTGQSRAERLRTSTVHRSVIGKRRVLGVPFGYTVLNFSGMFSLAWFSQEWPIAVLAIFNFFLMRMLFKKEPSAVEIWFRYRAQAERYEPWPHASVKDHRGKLIGHTKAW
;
A
#
# COMPACT_ATOMS: atom_id res chain seq x y z
N MET A 1 1.35 37.11 0.67
CA MET A 1 1.35 36.20 -0.50
C MET A 1 0.39 35.04 -0.23
N GLN A 2 -0.85 35.14 -0.70
CA GLN A 2 -1.83 34.04 -0.59
C GLN A 2 -1.63 33.08 -1.77
N THR A 3 -1.04 31.93 -1.50
CA THR A 3 -0.92 30.86 -2.49
C THR A 3 -2.32 30.32 -2.82
N GLY A 4 -2.77 30.57 -4.06
CA GLY A 4 -4.05 30.15 -4.64
C GLY A 4 -4.18 28.63 -4.84
N GLN A 5 -3.75 27.82 -3.87
CA GLN A 5 -3.98 26.39 -3.88
C GLN A 5 -5.37 26.08 -3.33
N SER A 6 -6.14 25.34 -4.11
CA SER A 6 -7.47 24.89 -3.73
C SER A 6 -7.43 24.09 -2.42
N ARG A 7 -8.51 24.10 -1.63
CA ARG A 7 -8.62 23.29 -0.40
C ARG A 7 -8.29 21.81 -0.66
N ALA A 8 -8.65 21.29 -1.84
CA ALA A 8 -8.34 19.94 -2.28
C ALA A 8 -6.83 19.69 -2.46
N GLU A 9 -6.06 20.64 -3.00
CA GLU A 9 -4.60 20.53 -3.11
C GLU A 9 -3.88 20.54 -1.76
N ARG A 10 -4.34 21.38 -0.83
CA ARG A 10 -3.80 21.40 0.54
C ARG A 10 -4.08 20.10 1.29
N LEU A 11 -5.26 19.51 1.08
CA LEU A 11 -5.60 18.21 1.67
C LEU A 11 -4.81 17.05 1.04
N ARG A 12 -4.52 17.10 -0.27
CA ARG A 12 -3.66 16.09 -0.94
C ARG A 12 -2.21 16.10 -0.46
N THR A 13 -1.69 17.25 -0.06
CA THR A 13 -0.31 17.43 0.42
C THR A 13 -0.18 17.23 1.93
N SER A 14 -1.27 17.36 2.70
CA SER A 14 -1.30 17.17 4.15
C SER A 14 -0.92 15.75 4.57
N THR A 15 0.12 15.65 5.41
CA THR A 15 0.61 14.41 6.03
C THR A 15 -0.49 13.72 6.85
N VAL A 16 -1.31 14.52 7.56
CA VAL A 16 -2.39 14.04 8.43
C VAL A 16 -3.53 13.43 7.62
N HIS A 17 -3.91 14.06 6.50
CA HIS A 17 -4.96 13.50 5.63
C HIS A 17 -4.50 12.21 4.95
N ARG A 18 -3.23 12.15 4.53
CA ARG A 18 -2.62 10.93 3.97
C ARG A 18 -2.50 9.79 4.97
N SER A 19 -2.27 10.07 6.25
CA SER A 19 -2.22 9.03 7.27
C SER A 19 -3.59 8.47 7.65
N VAL A 20 -4.65 9.28 7.51
CA VAL A 20 -6.03 8.88 7.86
C VAL A 20 -6.73 8.13 6.71
N ILE A 21 -6.49 8.53 5.46
CA ILE A 21 -7.16 7.90 4.29
C ILE A 21 -6.27 6.84 3.60
N GLY A 22 -4.95 6.92 3.78
CA GLY A 22 -4.01 5.98 3.17
C GLY A 22 -3.92 4.63 3.87
N LYS A 23 -3.64 3.56 3.11
CA LYS A 23 -3.23 2.23 3.65
C LYS A 23 -2.15 2.40 4.73
N ARG A 24 -2.08 1.47 5.71
CA ARG A 24 -1.07 1.47 6.80
C ARG A 24 0.33 1.78 6.27
N ARG A 25 0.97 2.83 6.80
CA ARG A 25 2.32 3.29 6.45
C ARG A 25 3.16 3.43 7.71
N VAL A 26 4.45 3.14 7.60
CA VAL A 26 5.47 3.38 8.63
C VAL A 26 6.39 4.48 8.11
N LEU A 27 6.37 5.65 8.75
CA LEU A 27 7.23 6.80 8.40
C LEU A 27 7.16 7.20 6.91
N GLY A 28 6.01 7.03 6.26
CA GLY A 28 5.78 7.34 4.85
C GLY A 28 5.95 6.16 3.88
N VAL A 29 6.60 5.07 4.32
CA VAL A 29 6.77 3.83 3.55
C VAL A 29 5.57 2.91 3.80
N PRO A 30 5.08 2.16 2.80
CA PRO A 30 3.97 1.23 2.99
C PRO A 30 4.32 0.10 3.96
N PHE A 31 3.42 -0.19 4.90
CA PHE A 31 3.65 -1.19 5.95
C PHE A 31 4.02 -2.57 5.39
N GLY A 32 3.34 -3.02 4.33
CA GLY A 32 3.64 -4.32 3.71
C GLY A 32 5.06 -4.43 3.15
N TYR A 33 5.59 -3.34 2.57
CA TYR A 33 6.98 -3.30 2.10
C TYR A 33 7.98 -3.30 3.26
N THR A 34 7.68 -2.54 4.32
CA THR A 34 8.50 -2.53 5.53
C THR A 34 8.58 -3.92 6.14
N VAL A 35 7.43 -4.59 6.33
CA VAL A 35 7.38 -5.96 6.85
C VAL A 35 8.17 -6.90 5.94
N LEU A 36 7.93 -6.88 4.63
CA LEU A 36 8.63 -7.75 3.68
C LEU A 36 10.15 -7.56 3.71
N ASN A 37 10.62 -6.31 3.73
CA ASN A 37 12.05 -6.00 3.77
C ASN A 37 12.68 -6.51 5.07
N PHE A 38 12.08 -6.20 6.23
CA PHE A 38 12.61 -6.63 7.50
C PHE A 38 12.53 -8.15 7.66
N SER A 39 11.39 -8.77 7.40
CA SER A 39 11.22 -10.22 7.51
C SER A 39 12.14 -10.98 6.54
N GLY A 40 12.26 -10.50 5.30
CA GLY A 40 13.12 -11.10 4.28
C GLY A 40 14.59 -11.04 4.66
N MET A 41 15.09 -9.86 5.03
CA MET A 41 16.50 -9.67 5.41
C MET A 41 16.85 -10.41 6.70
N PHE A 42 15.94 -10.44 7.68
CA PHE A 42 16.17 -11.20 8.92
C PHE A 42 16.18 -12.71 8.67
N SER A 43 15.29 -13.21 7.80
CA SER A 43 15.28 -14.62 7.39
C SER A 43 16.56 -15.00 6.65
N LEU A 44 17.06 -14.11 5.79
CA LEU A 44 18.33 -14.28 5.08
C LEU A 44 19.51 -14.31 6.05
N ALA A 45 19.60 -13.35 6.96
CA ALA A 45 20.64 -13.29 7.98
C ALA A 45 20.63 -14.53 8.88
N TRP A 46 19.45 -15.03 9.23
CA TRP A 46 19.30 -16.27 9.98
C TRP A 46 19.78 -17.50 9.20
N PHE A 47 19.40 -17.59 7.92
CA PHE A 47 19.79 -18.72 7.07
C PHE A 47 21.30 -18.74 6.78
N SER A 48 21.89 -17.59 6.45
CA SER A 48 23.32 -17.48 6.13
C SER A 48 24.21 -17.36 7.37
N GLN A 49 23.64 -17.20 8.57
CA GLN A 49 24.34 -16.88 9.83
C GLN A 49 25.13 -15.55 9.79
N GLU A 50 24.96 -14.76 8.74
CA GLU A 50 25.61 -13.46 8.55
C GLU A 50 24.71 -12.35 9.12
N TRP A 51 24.79 -12.16 10.43
CA TRP A 51 24.07 -11.09 11.14
C TRP A 51 24.26 -9.66 10.59
N PRO A 52 25.40 -9.29 9.97
CA PRO A 52 25.54 -7.98 9.33
C PRO A 52 24.51 -7.71 8.23
N ILE A 53 23.94 -8.74 7.59
CA ILE A 53 22.89 -8.59 6.58
C ILE A 53 21.61 -7.99 7.18
N ALA A 54 21.31 -8.26 8.46
CA ALA A 54 20.15 -7.66 9.13
C ALA A 54 20.24 -6.13 9.21
N VAL A 55 21.47 -5.57 9.26
CA VAL A 55 21.70 -4.11 9.25
C VAL A 55 21.31 -3.50 7.89
N LEU A 56 21.46 -4.25 6.80
CA LEU A 56 21.03 -3.80 5.47
C LEU A 56 19.52 -3.57 5.39
N ALA A 57 18.72 -4.26 6.20
CA ALA A 57 17.29 -4.01 6.29
C ALA A 57 16.98 -2.57 6.71
N ILE A 58 17.75 -2.04 7.67
CA ILE A 58 17.63 -0.67 8.17
C ILE A 58 18.06 0.31 7.07
N PHE A 59 19.21 0.06 6.44
CA PHE A 59 19.71 0.91 5.36
C PHE A 59 18.71 0.99 4.20
N ASN A 60 18.20 -0.15 3.75
CA ASN A 60 17.21 -0.23 2.68
C ASN A 60 15.90 0.47 3.07
N PHE A 61 15.48 0.36 4.34
CA PHE A 61 14.34 1.11 4.85
C PHE A 61 14.55 2.63 4.80
N PHE A 62 15.74 3.12 5.14
CA PHE A 62 16.07 4.54 5.03
C PHE A 62 16.10 5.02 3.57
N LEU A 63 16.65 4.22 2.66
CA LEU A 63 16.66 4.53 1.23
C LEU A 63 15.23 4.60 0.67
N MET A 64 14.39 3.62 1.02
CA MET A 64 12.97 3.63 0.69
C MET A 64 12.27 4.85 1.28
N ARG A 65 12.52 5.18 2.54
CA ARG A 65 11.97 6.39 3.16
C ARG A 65 12.34 7.66 2.37
N MET A 66 13.58 7.76 1.89
CA MET A 66 14.02 8.90 1.08
C MET A 66 13.31 8.95 -0.28
N LEU A 67 13.17 7.81 -0.95
CA LEU A 67 12.50 7.70 -2.25
C LEU A 67 11.01 8.07 -2.13
N PHE A 68 10.32 7.48 -1.15
CA PHE A 68 8.90 7.68 -0.91
C PHE A 68 8.59 9.10 -0.38
N LYS A 69 9.56 9.78 0.24
CA LYS A 69 9.43 11.19 0.64
C LYS A 69 9.45 12.12 -0.57
N LYS A 70 10.24 11.81 -1.61
CA LYS A 70 10.35 12.64 -2.82
C LYS A 70 9.19 12.43 -3.79
N GLU A 71 8.74 11.20 -3.98
CA GLU A 71 7.68 10.88 -4.96
C GLU A 71 6.47 10.14 -4.36
N PRO A 72 5.61 10.86 -3.63
CA PRO A 72 4.42 10.25 -3.04
C PRO A 72 3.33 9.89 -4.07
N SER A 73 3.34 10.53 -5.24
CA SER A 73 2.35 10.36 -6.32
C SER A 73 2.52 9.05 -7.08
N ALA A 74 3.75 8.68 -7.46
CA ALA A 74 4.04 7.41 -8.15
C ALA A 74 3.59 6.20 -7.31
N VAL A 75 3.80 6.30 -5.99
CA VAL A 75 3.39 5.30 -5.01
C VAL A 75 1.87 5.18 -4.95
N GLU A 76 1.16 6.30 -4.92
CA GLU A 76 -0.30 6.30 -4.92
C GLU A 76 -0.88 5.68 -6.19
N ILE A 77 -0.28 5.97 -7.34
CA ILE A 77 -0.66 5.37 -8.64
C ILE A 77 -0.42 3.86 -8.60
N TRP A 78 0.75 3.40 -8.14
CA TRP A 78 1.06 1.97 -8.03
C TRP A 78 0.07 1.24 -7.11
N PHE A 79 -0.30 1.84 -5.97
CA PHE A 79 -1.30 1.23 -5.08
C PHE A 79 -2.70 1.19 -5.67
N ARG A 80 -3.09 2.21 -6.44
CA ARG A 80 -4.37 2.21 -7.17
C ARG A 80 -4.37 1.12 -8.24
N TYR A 81 -3.27 0.98 -8.98
CA TYR A 81 -3.09 -0.08 -9.97
C TYR A 81 -3.13 -1.47 -9.33
N ARG A 82 -2.41 -1.69 -8.22
CA ARG A 82 -2.43 -2.96 -7.50
C ARG A 82 -3.82 -3.30 -6.94
N ALA A 83 -4.53 -2.32 -6.39
CA ALA A 83 -5.89 -2.53 -5.89
C ALA A 83 -6.90 -2.79 -7.02
N GLN A 84 -6.66 -2.25 -8.22
CA GLN A 84 -7.45 -2.58 -9.40
C GLN A 84 -7.14 -4.00 -9.88
N ALA A 85 -5.87 -4.42 -9.90
CA ALA A 85 -5.49 -5.79 -10.23
C ALA A 85 -6.19 -6.81 -9.31
N GLU A 86 -6.21 -6.55 -7.99
CA GLU A 86 -6.94 -7.36 -7.00
C GLU A 86 -8.46 -7.39 -7.24
N ARG A 87 -9.05 -6.47 -8.00
CA ARG A 87 -10.50 -6.47 -8.33
C ARG A 87 -10.80 -7.23 -9.63
N TYR A 88 -9.85 -7.29 -10.55
CA TYR A 88 -10.00 -7.93 -11.86
C TYR A 88 -9.33 -9.31 -11.93
N GLU A 89 -8.72 -9.77 -10.84
CA GLU A 89 -8.23 -11.14 -10.76
C GLU A 89 -9.42 -12.11 -10.92
N PRO A 90 -9.31 -13.12 -11.81
CA PRO A 90 -10.39 -14.07 -12.05
C PRO A 90 -10.58 -15.07 -10.91
N TRP A 91 -9.68 -15.07 -9.93
CA TRP A 91 -9.65 -16.02 -8.83
C TRP A 91 -10.62 -15.59 -7.72
N PRO A 92 -11.31 -16.53 -7.07
CA PRO A 92 -12.26 -16.21 -6.01
C PRO A 92 -11.53 -15.61 -4.80
N HIS A 93 -11.84 -14.36 -4.48
CA HIS A 93 -11.29 -13.67 -3.32
C HIS A 93 -12.06 -14.06 -2.05
N ALA A 94 -11.34 -14.48 -1.01
CA ALA A 94 -11.93 -14.93 0.26
C ALA A 94 -12.80 -13.87 0.97
N SER A 95 -12.66 -12.58 0.63
CA SER A 95 -13.44 -11.47 1.20
C SER A 95 -14.66 -11.08 0.36
N VAL A 96 -14.76 -11.56 -0.88
CA VAL A 96 -15.91 -11.28 -1.73
C VAL A 96 -17.02 -12.22 -1.30
N LYS A 97 -17.88 -11.75 -0.37
CA LYS A 97 -19.20 -12.34 -0.20
C LYS A 97 -19.86 -12.32 -1.57
N ASP A 98 -20.00 -13.48 -2.19
CA ASP A 98 -20.61 -13.60 -3.50
C ASP A 98 -22.04 -13.04 -3.45
N HIS A 99 -22.22 -11.82 -3.97
CA HIS A 99 -23.54 -11.21 -4.10
C HIS A 99 -24.24 -11.68 -5.39
N ARG A 100 -23.60 -12.50 -6.24
CA ARG A 100 -24.20 -12.99 -7.49
C ARG A 100 -25.39 -13.92 -7.21
N GLY A 101 -25.42 -14.61 -6.08
CA GLY A 101 -26.58 -15.39 -5.63
C GLY A 101 -27.84 -14.56 -5.32
N LYS A 102 -27.72 -13.24 -5.12
CA LYS A 102 -28.88 -12.36 -4.86
C LYS A 102 -29.53 -11.79 -6.12
N LEU A 103 -28.84 -11.84 -7.26
CA LEU A 103 -29.35 -11.30 -8.54
C LEU A 103 -30.08 -12.35 -9.40
N ILE A 104 -29.96 -13.63 -9.06
CA ILE A 104 -30.64 -14.73 -9.78
C ILE A 104 -32.09 -14.92 -9.26
N GLY A 105 -32.49 -14.23 -8.18
CA GLY A 105 -33.81 -14.37 -7.55
C GLY A 105 -34.93 -13.44 -8.05
N HIS A 106 -34.66 -12.51 -8.97
CA HIS A 106 -35.66 -11.55 -9.48
C HIS A 106 -36.05 -11.81 -10.95
N THR A 107 -36.20 -13.07 -11.33
CA THR A 107 -36.94 -13.48 -12.53
C THR A 107 -38.07 -14.44 -12.17
N LYS A 108 -39.14 -13.89 -11.60
CA LYS A 108 -40.52 -14.33 -11.88
C LYS A 108 -41.15 -13.09 -12.52
N ALA A 109 -41.29 -13.03 -13.85
CA ALA A 109 -42.32 -13.70 -14.64
C ALA A 109 -43.71 -13.49 -14.01
N TRP A 110 -44.56 -12.81 -14.79
CA TRP A 110 -45.97 -12.45 -14.56
C TRP A 110 -46.21 -11.27 -13.63
#